data_AF-A0A8J6BBV0-F1
#
_entry.id   AF-A0A8J6BBV0-F1
#
_cell.length_a   1.000
_cell.length_b   1.000
_cell.length_c   1.000
_cell.angle_alpha   90.00
_cell.angle_beta   90.00
_cell.angle_gamma   90.00
#
_symmetry.space_group_name_H-M   'P 1'
#
loop_
_entity.id
_entity.type
_entity.pdbx_description
1 polymer ?
#
loop_
_entity_poly.entity_id
_entity_poly.type
_entity_poly.pdbx_seq_one_letter_code
_entity_poly.pdbx_strand_id
1 'polypeptide(L)'
;MEGEERTEELRKRYDLLEGDRKAFFEATQMKLRQNKDLIADLKEENMQLKTALLQLQAERGQKNPALIIEADIRRSDETVCRLRKSIDVEKHRTQAIRSEMTKIAEEQQRVDIEASDPRNTDTGVGQKMKVLEDGLDKATIRYNEAKSMQKTYNQIVECLRSERVSFDSQLAELENSCQAAESELNELGTLRDNATFAVDQLRIQLSDAMESVEQERIRRERALEQRRRDVEQLMELEDVYKDREEVRKNAHLIRAANESAQMNTARPAQNLEAVSKSSMYKDVMTRIADATGVQSVDEIVRKLQTREQTKADLERMASEAQSNIDALSSQCEEIRHKLEDAKFSGESGAPSMRRTIEEVESRIAQARQKADTARDRNKAVKALSVDISAGVDHLAGLVRNVRVPEGVEVDGDIPSLKLFALKIAGICEFMSKYHAAKPEEETTEDIAPLALDDSADSSGNEDAEARAIEEEDEGEGEEHDSQFDSEFESDHEEEATEHEEEGPGAESDEGKIEES
;
A
#
# COMPACT_ATOMS: atom_id res chain seq x y z
N MET A 1 -58.32 -147.62 -156.81
CA MET A 1 -57.61 -147.89 -155.54
C MET A 1 -56.54 -146.82 -155.33
N GLU A 2 -56.94 -145.56 -155.09
CA GLU A 2 -56.00 -144.43 -154.90
C GLU A 2 -56.41 -143.55 -153.70
N GLY A 3 -57.40 -143.99 -152.92
CA GLY A 3 -57.90 -143.22 -151.77
C GLY A 3 -57.04 -143.38 -150.51
N GLU A 4 -56.42 -144.55 -150.31
CA GLU A 4 -55.83 -144.91 -149.02
C GLU A 4 -54.40 -144.36 -148.83
N GLU A 5 -53.54 -144.40 -149.85
CA GLU A 5 -52.17 -143.84 -149.75
C GLU A 5 -52.16 -142.34 -149.46
N ARG A 6 -53.13 -141.59 -149.99
CA ARG A 6 -53.27 -140.16 -149.71
C ARG A 6 -53.60 -139.89 -148.23
N THR A 7 -54.26 -140.81 -147.53
CA THR A 7 -54.65 -140.59 -146.13
C THR A 7 -53.50 -140.75 -145.15
N GLU A 8 -52.54 -141.64 -145.42
CA GLU A 8 -51.38 -141.85 -144.54
C GLU A 8 -50.33 -140.76 -144.69
N GLU A 9 -50.10 -140.25 -145.90
CA GLU A 9 -49.24 -139.08 -146.11
C GLU A 9 -49.81 -137.81 -145.45
N LEU A 10 -51.13 -137.64 -145.49
CA LEU A 10 -51.82 -136.55 -144.80
C LEU A 10 -51.66 -136.65 -143.27
N ARG A 11 -51.67 -137.85 -142.69
CA ARG A 11 -51.44 -138.04 -141.24
C ARG A 11 -50.01 -137.68 -140.82
N LYS A 12 -48.98 -138.16 -141.53
CA LYS A 12 -47.58 -137.80 -141.21
C LYS A 12 -47.31 -136.31 -141.34
N ARG A 13 -47.93 -135.66 -142.34
CA ARG A 13 -47.85 -134.20 -142.50
C ARG A 13 -48.55 -133.45 -141.38
N TYR A 14 -49.66 -133.99 -140.86
CA TYR A 14 -50.39 -133.41 -139.74
C TYR A 14 -49.60 -133.50 -138.44
N ASP A 15 -48.97 -134.65 -138.15
CA ASP A 15 -48.16 -134.84 -136.94
C ASP A 15 -46.92 -133.92 -136.91
N LEU A 16 -46.26 -133.72 -138.05
CA LEU A 16 -45.16 -132.76 -138.17
C LEU A 16 -45.64 -131.31 -137.95
N LEU A 17 -46.81 -130.96 -138.50
CA LEU A 17 -47.42 -129.65 -138.27
C LEU A 17 -47.80 -129.43 -136.80
N GLU A 18 -48.29 -130.46 -136.10
CA GLU A 18 -48.58 -130.39 -134.66
C GLU A 18 -47.30 -130.27 -133.83
N GLY A 19 -46.22 -130.97 -134.22
CA GLY A 19 -44.90 -130.83 -133.62
C GLY A 19 -44.34 -129.41 -133.77
N ASP A 20 -44.36 -128.85 -134.98
CA ASP A 20 -43.95 -127.47 -135.25
C ASP A 20 -44.83 -126.49 -134.49
N ARG A 21 -46.17 -126.66 -134.51
CA ARG A 21 -47.08 -125.79 -133.75
C ARG A 21 -46.78 -125.80 -132.26
N LYS A 22 -46.43 -126.96 -131.70
CA LYS A 22 -46.06 -127.10 -130.29
C LYS A 22 -44.70 -126.46 -129.99
N ALA A 23 -43.70 -126.67 -130.83
CA ALA A 23 -42.39 -126.04 -130.71
C ALA A 23 -42.47 -124.50 -130.83
N PHE A 24 -43.27 -123.98 -131.77
CA PHE A 24 -43.54 -122.55 -131.90
C PHE A 24 -44.25 -121.99 -130.67
N PHE A 25 -45.21 -122.71 -130.11
CA PHE A 25 -45.91 -122.28 -128.89
C PHE A 25 -44.98 -122.27 -127.66
N GLU A 26 -44.17 -123.30 -127.49
CA GLU A 26 -43.18 -123.39 -126.41
C GLU A 26 -42.10 -122.30 -126.55
N ALA A 27 -41.57 -122.07 -127.75
CA ALA A 27 -40.61 -120.99 -128.01
C ALA A 27 -41.23 -119.60 -127.74
N THR A 28 -42.51 -119.41 -128.08
CA THR A 28 -43.22 -118.15 -127.82
C THR A 28 -43.49 -117.98 -126.33
N GLN A 29 -43.87 -119.03 -125.60
CA GLN A 29 -44.03 -118.98 -124.14
C GLN A 29 -42.70 -118.70 -123.44
N MET A 30 -41.59 -119.30 -123.88
CA MET A 30 -40.26 -119.05 -123.32
C MET A 30 -39.83 -117.61 -123.55
N LYS A 31 -40.01 -117.06 -124.76
CA LYS A 31 -39.76 -115.64 -125.05
C LYS A 31 -40.66 -114.72 -124.22
N LEU A 32 -41.92 -115.10 -123.99
CA LEU A 32 -42.83 -114.33 -123.16
C LEU A 32 -42.41 -114.33 -121.69
N ARG A 33 -41.89 -115.44 -121.16
CA ARG A 33 -41.31 -115.50 -119.81
C ARG A 33 -40.05 -114.64 -119.70
N GLN A 34 -39.11 -114.78 -120.63
CA GLN A 34 -37.90 -113.95 -120.68
C GLN A 34 -38.22 -112.45 -120.75
N ASN A 35 -39.20 -112.06 -121.57
CA ASN A 35 -39.64 -110.66 -121.64
C ASN A 35 -40.30 -110.18 -120.34
N LYS A 36 -41.03 -111.06 -119.63
CA LYS A 36 -41.62 -110.71 -118.33
C LYS A 36 -40.54 -110.51 -117.26
N ASP A 37 -39.52 -111.36 -117.24
CA ASP A 37 -38.39 -111.26 -116.30
C ASP A 37 -37.58 -109.98 -116.57
N LEU A 38 -37.28 -109.68 -117.85
CA LEU A 38 -36.59 -108.43 -118.23
C LEU A 38 -37.36 -107.17 -117.82
N ILE A 39 -38.70 -107.18 -117.89
CA ILE A 39 -39.53 -106.05 -117.44
C ILE A 39 -39.49 -105.92 -115.91
N ALA A 40 -39.37 -107.02 -115.17
CA ALA A 40 -39.24 -106.98 -113.72
C ALA A 40 -37.89 -106.35 -113.31
N ASP A 41 -36.79 -106.78 -113.93
CA ASP A 41 -35.46 -106.24 -113.69
C ASP A 41 -35.40 -104.74 -114.00
N LEU A 42 -35.91 -104.32 -115.16
CA LEU A 42 -35.96 -102.91 -115.55
C LEU A 42 -36.81 -102.06 -114.59
N LYS A 43 -37.86 -102.62 -113.98
CA LYS A 43 -38.66 -101.90 -112.98
C LYS A 43 -37.93 -101.74 -111.67
N GLU A 44 -37.18 -102.76 -111.25
CA GLU A 44 -36.36 -102.69 -110.04
C GLU A 44 -35.23 -101.67 -110.20
N GLU A 45 -34.51 -101.69 -111.32
CA GLU A 45 -33.50 -100.67 -111.65
C GLU A 45 -34.10 -99.27 -111.69
N ASN A 46 -35.29 -99.09 -112.27
CA ASN A 46 -35.96 -97.78 -112.30
C ASN A 46 -36.34 -97.29 -110.90
N MET A 47 -36.76 -98.21 -110.02
CA MET A 47 -37.06 -97.89 -108.63
C MET A 47 -35.78 -97.51 -107.87
N GLN A 48 -34.70 -98.26 -108.04
CA GLN A 48 -33.39 -97.96 -107.44
C GLN A 48 -32.87 -96.60 -107.92
N LEU A 49 -32.92 -96.31 -109.22
CA LEU A 49 -32.53 -95.02 -109.78
C LEU A 49 -33.38 -93.86 -109.24
N LYS A 50 -34.70 -94.03 -109.10
CA LYS A 50 -35.56 -93.02 -108.47
C LYS A 50 -35.20 -92.78 -107.01
N THR A 51 -34.90 -93.83 -106.25
CA THR A 51 -34.47 -93.67 -104.85
C THR A 51 -33.12 -92.96 -104.74
N ALA A 52 -32.15 -93.28 -105.62
CA ALA A 52 -30.87 -92.59 -105.68
C ALA A 52 -31.01 -91.11 -106.08
N LEU A 53 -31.91 -90.80 -107.02
CA LEU A 53 -32.19 -89.42 -107.42
C LEU A 53 -32.79 -88.58 -106.29
N LEU A 54 -33.74 -89.15 -105.53
CA LEU A 54 -34.33 -88.47 -104.39
C LEU A 54 -33.30 -88.20 -103.28
N GLN A 55 -32.38 -89.14 -103.02
CA GLN A 55 -31.29 -88.94 -102.07
C GLN A 55 -30.34 -87.81 -102.51
N LEU A 56 -29.92 -87.80 -103.77
CA LEU A 56 -29.05 -86.75 -104.32
C LEU A 56 -29.73 -85.36 -104.33
N GLN A 57 -31.04 -85.30 -104.57
CA GLN A 57 -31.79 -84.04 -104.50
C GLN A 57 -31.91 -83.53 -103.05
N ALA A 58 -32.11 -84.41 -102.07
CA ALA A 58 -32.14 -84.03 -100.65
C ALA A 58 -30.76 -83.50 -100.17
N GLU A 59 -29.66 -84.15 -100.57
CA GLU A 59 -28.30 -83.71 -100.22
C GLU A 59 -27.93 -82.39 -100.89
N ARG A 60 -28.35 -82.16 -102.14
CA ARG A 60 -28.13 -80.89 -102.84
C ARG A 60 -28.90 -79.71 -102.23
N GLY A 61 -30.03 -79.98 -101.57
CA GLY A 61 -30.79 -78.97 -100.83
C GLY A 61 -30.17 -78.58 -99.48
N GLN A 62 -29.41 -79.47 -98.84
CA GLN A 62 -28.86 -79.25 -97.50
C GLN A 62 -27.39 -78.79 -97.47
N LYS A 63 -26.67 -78.79 -98.59
CA LYS A 63 -25.23 -78.45 -98.63
C LYS A 63 -24.87 -77.47 -99.75
N ASN A 64 -25.46 -76.28 -99.74
CA ASN A 64 -24.85 -75.11 -100.38
C ASN A 64 -24.07 -74.32 -99.30
N PRO A 65 -22.79 -74.66 -99.01
CA PRO A 65 -21.99 -73.95 -98.00
C PRO A 65 -21.88 -72.45 -98.31
N ALA A 66 -21.97 -72.05 -99.59
CA ALA A 66 -21.94 -70.65 -100.00
C ALA A 66 -23.10 -69.81 -99.43
N LEU A 67 -24.33 -70.36 -99.34
CA LEU A 67 -25.50 -69.60 -98.85
C LEU A 67 -25.49 -69.44 -97.33
N ILE A 68 -24.97 -70.43 -96.60
CA ILE A 68 -24.84 -70.38 -95.13
C ILE A 68 -23.73 -69.39 -94.75
N ILE A 69 -22.57 -69.46 -95.43
CA ILE A 69 -21.47 -68.51 -95.24
C ILE A 69 -21.91 -67.10 -95.61
N GLU A 70 -22.66 -66.90 -96.69
CA GLU A 70 -23.18 -65.59 -97.07
C GLU A 70 -24.17 -65.04 -96.03
N ALA A 71 -25.02 -65.88 -95.44
CA ALA A 71 -25.92 -65.48 -94.36
C ALA A 71 -25.15 -65.09 -93.08
N ASP A 72 -24.08 -65.82 -92.73
CA ASP A 72 -23.26 -65.51 -91.56
C ASP A 72 -22.36 -64.27 -91.77
N ILE A 73 -21.85 -64.05 -92.99
CA ILE A 73 -21.18 -62.80 -93.37
C ILE A 73 -22.13 -61.62 -93.22
N ARG A 74 -23.37 -61.72 -93.71
CA ARG A 74 -24.37 -60.65 -93.55
C ARG A 74 -24.67 -60.37 -92.07
N ARG A 75 -24.81 -61.40 -91.23
CA ARG A 75 -24.99 -61.22 -89.77
C ARG A 75 -23.78 -60.56 -89.14
N SER A 76 -22.57 -60.92 -89.55
CA SER A 76 -21.33 -60.31 -89.09
C SER A 76 -21.21 -58.85 -89.55
N ASP A 77 -21.62 -58.53 -90.78
CA ASP A 77 -21.64 -57.16 -91.28
C ASP A 77 -22.68 -56.31 -90.54
N GLU A 78 -23.83 -56.88 -90.19
CA GLU A 78 -24.85 -56.23 -89.36
C GLU A 78 -24.36 -55.98 -87.92
N THR A 79 -23.59 -56.90 -87.32
CA THR A 79 -23.00 -56.68 -85.99
C THR A 79 -21.89 -55.64 -86.06
N VAL A 80 -21.03 -55.67 -87.08
CA VAL A 80 -19.99 -54.65 -87.31
C VAL A 80 -20.62 -53.28 -87.54
N CYS A 81 -21.68 -53.18 -88.34
CA CYS A 81 -22.41 -51.93 -88.54
C CYS A 81 -23.01 -51.41 -87.23
N ARG A 82 -23.59 -52.27 -86.39
CA ARG A 82 -24.10 -51.90 -85.06
C ARG A 82 -22.99 -51.42 -84.13
N LEU A 83 -21.87 -52.13 -84.06
CA LEU A 83 -20.72 -51.76 -83.24
C LEU A 83 -20.09 -50.44 -83.70
N ARG A 84 -19.98 -50.21 -85.00
CA ARG A 84 -19.50 -48.93 -85.56
C ARG A 84 -20.41 -47.77 -85.16
N LYS A 85 -21.73 -47.92 -85.32
CA LYS A 85 -22.70 -46.92 -84.85
C LYS A 85 -22.57 -46.67 -83.35
N SER A 86 -22.40 -47.72 -82.54
CA SER A 86 -22.17 -47.58 -81.10
C SER A 86 -20.88 -46.82 -80.78
N ILE A 87 -19.80 -47.11 -81.50
CA ILE A 87 -18.51 -46.40 -81.33
C ILE A 87 -18.66 -44.92 -81.70
N ASP A 88 -19.36 -44.61 -82.78
CA ASP A 88 -19.54 -43.23 -83.22
C ASP A 88 -20.39 -42.43 -82.21
N VAL A 89 -21.42 -43.06 -81.63
CA VAL A 89 -22.20 -42.47 -80.53
C VAL A 89 -21.33 -42.22 -79.30
N GLU A 90 -20.52 -43.20 -78.87
CA GLU A 90 -19.63 -43.03 -77.72
C GLU A 90 -18.52 -42.01 -77.97
N LYS A 91 -18.02 -41.90 -79.20
CA LYS A 91 -17.07 -40.85 -79.60
C LYS A 91 -17.71 -39.47 -79.51
N HIS A 92 -18.93 -39.29 -80.03
CA HIS A 92 -19.65 -38.03 -79.90
C HIS A 92 -19.91 -37.66 -78.43
N ARG A 93 -20.31 -38.63 -77.61
CA ARG A 93 -20.49 -38.43 -76.16
C ARG A 93 -19.19 -38.01 -75.48
N THR A 94 -18.09 -38.71 -75.79
CA THR A 94 -16.77 -38.38 -75.24
C THR A 94 -16.30 -36.99 -75.69
N GLN A 95 -16.57 -36.60 -76.93
CA GLN A 95 -16.24 -35.28 -77.45
C GLN A 95 -17.06 -34.17 -76.77
N ALA A 96 -18.36 -34.40 -76.53
CA ALA A 96 -19.22 -33.47 -75.80
C ALA A 96 -18.68 -33.27 -74.37
N ILE A 97 -18.41 -34.35 -73.64
CA ILE A 97 -17.84 -34.29 -72.28
C ILE A 97 -16.49 -33.57 -72.28
N ARG A 98 -15.62 -33.82 -73.25
CA ARG A 98 -14.34 -33.10 -73.36
C ARG A 98 -14.54 -31.60 -73.57
N SER A 99 -15.50 -31.19 -74.40
CA SER A 99 -15.80 -29.78 -74.62
C SER A 99 -16.40 -29.10 -73.37
N GLU A 100 -17.14 -29.83 -72.54
CA GLU A 100 -17.62 -29.34 -71.25
C GLU A 100 -16.48 -29.23 -70.24
N MET A 101 -15.58 -30.22 -70.19
CA MET A 101 -14.39 -30.17 -69.35
C MET A 101 -13.47 -29.01 -69.71
N THR A 102 -13.29 -28.70 -71.00
CA THR A 102 -12.51 -27.52 -71.40
C THR A 102 -13.17 -26.22 -70.97
N LYS A 103 -14.50 -26.10 -71.09
CA LYS A 103 -15.23 -24.92 -70.61
C LYS A 103 -15.11 -24.76 -69.10
N ILE A 104 -15.29 -25.84 -68.35
CA ILE A 104 -15.14 -25.81 -66.89
C ILE A 104 -13.69 -25.46 -66.49
N ALA A 105 -12.68 -25.96 -67.22
CA ALA A 105 -11.29 -25.60 -66.97
C ALA A 105 -11.00 -24.12 -67.29
N GLU A 106 -11.57 -23.57 -68.36
CA GLU A 106 -11.49 -22.15 -68.69
C GLU A 106 -12.19 -21.27 -67.64
N GLU A 107 -13.34 -21.70 -67.13
CA GLU A 107 -14.06 -21.04 -66.03
C GLU A 107 -13.27 -21.10 -64.73
N GLN A 108 -12.68 -22.25 -64.39
CA GLN A 108 -11.78 -22.39 -63.24
C GLN A 108 -10.57 -21.46 -63.36
N GLN A 109 -9.93 -21.41 -64.53
CA GLN A 109 -8.82 -20.49 -64.76
C GLN A 109 -9.23 -19.02 -64.61
N ARG A 110 -10.43 -18.64 -65.07
CA ARG A 110 -10.97 -17.29 -64.87
C ARG A 110 -11.18 -16.99 -63.38
N VAL A 111 -11.78 -17.92 -62.65
CA VAL A 111 -12.00 -17.77 -61.21
C VAL A 111 -10.68 -17.73 -60.45
N ASP A 112 -9.66 -18.50 -60.85
CA ASP A 112 -8.34 -18.47 -60.22
C ASP A 112 -7.60 -17.14 -60.47
N ILE A 113 -7.76 -16.55 -61.64
CA ILE A 113 -7.23 -15.22 -61.95
C ILE A 113 -7.95 -14.15 -61.12
N GLU A 114 -9.28 -14.22 -61.03
CA GLU A 114 -10.09 -13.30 -60.21
C GLU A 114 -9.85 -13.47 -58.70
N ALA A 115 -9.65 -14.71 -58.24
CA ALA A 115 -9.30 -15.04 -56.87
C ALA A 115 -7.84 -14.78 -56.51
N SER A 116 -6.97 -14.54 -57.50
CA SER A 116 -5.61 -14.04 -57.29
C SER A 116 -5.55 -12.52 -57.06
N ASP A 117 -6.64 -11.79 -57.34
CA ASP A 117 -6.75 -10.34 -57.16
C ASP A 117 -7.16 -9.78 -55.76
N PRO A 118 -7.47 -10.54 -54.69
CA PRO A 118 -7.74 -9.96 -53.37
C PRO A 118 -6.47 -9.52 -52.62
N ARG A 119 -5.28 -9.74 -53.20
CA ARG A 119 -3.98 -9.30 -52.66
C ARG A 119 -3.33 -8.22 -53.51
N ASN A 120 -4.09 -7.50 -54.32
CA ASN A 120 -3.57 -6.35 -55.02
C ASN A 120 -3.44 -5.18 -54.02
N THR A 121 -2.40 -5.25 -53.18
CA THR A 121 -1.93 -4.21 -52.25
C THR A 121 -1.51 -2.92 -52.94
N ASP A 122 -1.65 -2.87 -54.27
CA ASP A 122 -1.39 -1.73 -55.14
C ASP A 122 -2.68 -1.07 -55.66
N THR A 123 -3.84 -1.49 -55.14
CA THR A 123 -5.04 -0.65 -55.22
C THR A 123 -4.82 0.60 -54.37
N GLY A 124 -5.14 1.79 -54.88
CA GLY A 124 -4.95 3.05 -54.15
C GLY A 124 -5.63 3.09 -52.77
N VAL A 125 -6.58 2.18 -52.49
CA VAL A 125 -7.17 1.97 -51.17
C VAL A 125 -6.17 1.33 -50.20
N GLY A 126 -5.40 0.31 -50.62
CA GLY A 126 -4.37 -0.32 -49.78
C GLY A 126 -3.22 0.64 -49.46
N GLN A 127 -2.82 1.49 -50.41
CA GLN A 127 -1.84 2.55 -50.15
C GLN A 127 -2.36 3.59 -49.15
N LYS A 128 -3.63 4.00 -49.27
CA LYS A 128 -4.28 4.90 -48.29
C LYS A 128 -4.37 4.27 -46.90
N MET A 129 -4.69 2.97 -46.83
CA MET A 129 -4.75 2.24 -45.57
C MET A 129 -3.38 2.22 -44.88
N LYS A 130 -2.30 1.92 -45.61
CA LYS A 130 -0.92 2.00 -45.08
C LYS A 130 -0.55 3.39 -44.57
N VAL A 131 -0.89 4.46 -45.30
CA VAL A 131 -0.58 5.84 -44.86
C VAL A 131 -1.37 6.20 -43.59
N LEU A 132 -2.63 5.77 -43.49
CA LEU A 132 -3.43 5.98 -42.29
C LEU A 132 -2.92 5.15 -41.11
N GLU A 133 -2.47 3.93 -41.34
CA GLU A 133 -1.82 3.07 -40.34
C GLU A 133 -0.52 3.71 -39.85
N ASP A 134 0.38 4.13 -40.75
CA ASP A 134 1.61 4.85 -40.40
C ASP A 134 1.32 6.16 -39.65
N GLY A 135 0.23 6.84 -40.00
CA GLY A 135 -0.24 8.06 -39.33
C GLY A 135 -0.71 7.77 -37.91
N LEU A 136 -1.47 6.69 -37.72
CA LEU A 136 -1.95 6.23 -36.42
C LEU A 136 -0.79 5.78 -35.53
N ASP A 137 0.16 5.02 -36.06
CA ASP A 137 1.33 4.55 -35.31
C ASP A 137 2.18 5.74 -34.85
N LYS A 138 2.43 6.72 -35.71
CA LYS A 138 3.13 7.96 -35.34
C LYS A 138 2.38 8.77 -34.29
N ALA A 139 1.05 8.88 -34.40
CA ALA A 139 0.22 9.56 -33.40
C ALA A 139 0.28 8.82 -32.04
N THR A 140 0.26 7.49 -32.07
CA THR A 140 0.34 6.64 -30.88
C THR A 140 1.70 6.76 -30.20
N ILE A 141 2.80 6.78 -30.97
CA ILE A 141 4.16 7.02 -30.43
C ILE A 141 4.21 8.39 -29.75
N ARG A 142 3.76 9.45 -30.43
CA ARG A 142 3.73 10.81 -29.86
C ARG A 142 2.86 10.91 -28.60
N TYR A 143 1.72 10.23 -28.58
CA TYR A 143 0.86 10.17 -27.40
C TYR A 143 1.56 9.49 -26.22
N ASN A 144 2.24 8.37 -26.46
CA ASN A 144 2.98 7.66 -25.43
C ASN A 144 4.17 8.46 -24.92
N GLU A 145 4.89 9.18 -25.79
CA GLU A 145 5.96 10.11 -25.42
C GLU A 145 5.41 11.26 -24.56
N ALA A 146 4.32 11.89 -24.99
CA ALA A 146 3.65 12.96 -24.22
C ALA A 146 3.18 12.46 -22.85
N LYS A 147 2.62 11.25 -22.78
CA LYS A 147 2.20 10.62 -21.53
C LYS A 147 3.37 10.30 -20.61
N SER A 148 4.52 9.89 -21.17
CA SER A 148 5.74 9.67 -20.40
C SER A 148 6.28 10.99 -19.84
N MET A 149 6.32 12.05 -20.64
CA MET A 149 6.71 13.40 -20.19
C MET A 149 5.75 13.93 -19.11
N GLN A 150 4.44 13.74 -19.29
CA GLN A 150 3.45 14.12 -18.29
C GLN A 150 3.69 13.40 -16.95
N LYS A 151 4.00 12.10 -16.98
CA LYS A 151 4.37 11.35 -15.76
C LYS A 151 5.60 11.96 -15.08
N THR A 152 6.64 12.30 -15.83
CA THR A 152 7.85 12.92 -15.24
C THR A 152 7.55 14.30 -14.66
N TYR A 153 6.75 15.12 -15.33
CA TYR A 153 6.34 16.43 -14.78
C TYR A 153 5.47 16.29 -13.54
N ASN A 154 4.53 15.35 -13.52
CA ASN A 154 3.72 15.08 -12.34
C ASN A 154 4.58 14.62 -11.16
N GLN A 155 5.58 13.77 -11.41
CA GLN A 155 6.54 13.37 -10.38
C GLN A 155 7.35 14.56 -9.85
N ILE A 156 7.82 15.44 -10.74
CA ILE A 156 8.52 16.67 -10.33
C ILE A 156 7.60 17.54 -9.48
N VAL A 157 6.34 17.72 -9.87
CA VAL A 157 5.35 18.50 -9.10
C VAL A 157 5.07 17.87 -7.74
N GLU A 158 4.99 16.54 -7.66
CA GLU A 158 4.82 15.83 -6.39
C GLU A 158 6.04 16.00 -5.47
N CYS A 159 7.24 15.87 -6.02
CA CYS A 159 8.49 16.16 -5.30
C CYS A 159 8.49 17.60 -4.78
N LEU A 160 8.21 18.60 -5.62
CA LEU A 160 8.17 20.01 -5.22
C LEU A 160 7.09 20.30 -4.16
N ARG A 161 5.92 19.64 -4.24
CA ARG A 161 4.88 19.74 -3.21
C ARG A 161 5.34 19.13 -1.89
N SER A 162 6.00 17.98 -1.93
CA SER A 162 6.54 17.34 -0.73
C SER A 162 7.67 18.16 -0.10
N GLU A 163 8.55 18.75 -0.92
CA GLU A 163 9.62 19.64 -0.49
C GLU A 163 9.06 20.92 0.11
N ARG A 164 8.02 21.51 -0.46
CA ARG A 164 7.34 22.68 0.13
C ARG A 164 6.87 22.40 1.56
N VAL A 165 6.20 21.27 1.78
CA VAL A 165 5.76 20.88 3.13
C VAL A 165 6.96 20.62 4.06
N SER A 166 8.04 20.05 3.54
CA SER A 166 9.29 19.88 4.30
C SER A 166 9.92 21.22 4.69
N PHE A 167 9.90 22.22 3.80
CA PHE A 167 10.42 23.56 4.10
C PHE A 167 9.58 24.25 5.17
N ASP A 168 8.25 24.11 5.15
CA ASP A 168 7.39 24.65 6.20
C ASP A 168 7.73 24.03 7.58
N SER A 169 8.01 22.73 7.62
CA SER A 169 8.46 22.05 8.85
C SER A 169 9.81 22.57 9.33
N GLN A 170 10.79 22.72 8.42
CA GLN A 170 12.12 23.24 8.75
C GLN A 170 12.06 24.70 9.21
N LEU A 171 11.20 25.52 8.59
CA LEU A 171 10.96 26.90 9.01
C LEU A 171 10.35 26.94 10.41
N ALA A 172 9.35 26.11 10.70
CA ALA A 172 8.77 26.02 12.04
C ALA A 172 9.80 25.60 13.11
N GLU A 173 10.69 24.67 12.80
CA GLU A 173 11.80 24.28 13.69
C GLU A 173 12.77 25.44 13.94
N LEU A 174 13.14 26.19 12.90
CA LEU A 174 14.01 27.37 13.01
C LEU A 174 13.32 28.50 13.79
N GLU A 175 12.03 28.76 13.54
CA GLU A 175 11.23 29.74 14.27
C GLU A 175 11.13 29.39 15.76
N ASN A 176 10.88 28.12 16.09
CA ASN A 176 10.86 27.66 17.47
C ASN A 176 12.24 27.82 18.15
N SER A 177 13.33 27.53 17.43
CA SER A 177 14.68 27.73 17.92
C SER A 177 14.99 29.22 18.16
N CYS A 178 14.57 30.10 17.26
CA CYS A 178 14.68 31.55 17.44
C CYS A 178 13.86 32.02 18.65
N GLN A 179 12.61 31.58 18.80
CA GLN A 179 11.77 31.94 19.96
C GLN A 179 12.36 31.45 21.28
N ALA A 180 12.93 30.24 21.30
CA ALA A 180 13.64 29.72 22.48
C ALA A 180 14.85 30.60 22.81
N ALA A 181 15.67 30.96 21.82
CA ALA A 181 16.82 31.85 22.01
C ALA A 181 16.41 33.26 22.47
N GLU A 182 15.30 33.81 21.96
CA GLU A 182 14.73 35.08 22.42
C GLU A 182 14.25 34.99 23.88
N SER A 183 13.60 33.90 24.26
CA SER A 183 13.18 33.65 25.64
C SER A 183 14.39 33.58 26.58
N GLU A 184 15.42 32.82 26.21
CA GLU A 184 16.68 32.72 26.97
C GLU A 184 17.37 34.09 27.10
N LEU A 185 17.39 34.88 26.03
CA LEU A 185 17.96 36.23 26.05
C LEU A 185 17.17 37.16 26.98
N ASN A 186 15.84 37.05 27.00
CA ASN A 186 15.00 37.80 27.93
C ASN A 186 15.26 37.39 29.39
N GLU A 187 15.35 36.09 29.65
CA GLU A 187 15.69 35.57 30.98
C GLU A 187 17.07 36.07 31.44
N LEU A 188 18.09 35.99 30.59
CA LEU A 188 19.41 36.55 30.86
C LEU A 188 19.37 38.07 31.07
N GLY A 189 18.51 38.78 30.36
CA GLY A 189 18.23 40.19 30.57
C GLY A 189 17.72 40.47 31.98
N THR A 190 16.71 39.72 32.45
CA THR A 190 16.20 39.86 33.82
C THR A 190 17.25 39.49 34.87
N LEU A 191 18.06 38.47 34.62
CA LEU A 191 19.15 38.08 35.51
C LEU A 191 20.22 39.16 35.60
N ARG A 192 20.59 39.78 34.46
CA ARG A 192 21.48 40.93 34.42
C ARG A 192 20.92 42.08 35.26
N ASP A 193 19.66 42.42 35.09
CA ASP A 193 19.04 43.54 35.79
C ASP A 193 19.01 43.30 37.31
N ASN A 194 18.69 42.07 37.73
CA ASN A 194 18.78 41.64 39.13
C ASN A 194 20.22 41.72 39.67
N ALA A 195 21.20 41.30 38.89
CA ALA A 195 22.61 41.39 39.27
C ALA A 195 23.08 42.85 39.39
N THR A 196 22.69 43.72 38.46
CA THR A 196 22.99 45.16 38.55
C THR A 196 22.33 45.79 39.76
N PHE A 197 21.08 45.45 40.05
CA PHE A 197 20.38 45.92 41.24
C PHE A 197 21.08 45.47 42.53
N ALA A 198 21.52 44.21 42.60
CA ALA A 198 22.27 43.71 43.74
C ALA A 198 23.59 44.45 43.93
N VAL A 199 24.33 44.72 42.85
CA VAL A 199 25.57 45.51 42.90
C VAL A 199 25.30 46.93 43.38
N ASP A 200 24.27 47.60 42.88
CA ASP A 200 23.90 48.94 43.32
C ASP A 200 23.47 48.96 44.78
N GLN A 201 22.73 47.95 45.23
CA GLN A 201 22.36 47.80 46.64
C GLN A 201 23.59 47.60 47.53
N LEU A 202 24.55 46.78 47.11
CA LEU A 202 25.81 46.60 47.84
C LEU A 202 26.67 47.87 47.85
N ARG A 203 26.67 48.65 46.77
CA ARG A 203 27.35 49.96 46.73
C ARG A 203 26.74 50.95 47.71
N ILE A 204 25.41 50.98 47.80
CA ILE A 204 24.71 51.82 48.79
C ILE A 204 25.06 51.37 50.20
N GLN A 205 24.95 50.07 50.51
CA GLN A 205 25.31 49.52 51.82
C GLN A 205 26.77 49.80 52.18
N LEU A 206 27.69 49.71 51.21
CA LEU A 206 29.10 50.05 51.41
C LEU A 206 29.26 51.53 51.73
N SER A 207 28.58 52.43 51.00
CA SER A 207 28.58 53.87 51.26
C SER A 207 28.08 54.18 52.68
N ASP A 208 26.95 53.59 53.09
CA ASP A 208 26.37 53.79 54.42
C ASP A 208 27.30 53.27 55.52
N ALA A 209 27.93 52.11 55.31
CA ALA A 209 28.91 51.56 56.24
C ALA A 209 30.16 52.45 56.35
N MET A 210 30.65 52.99 55.23
CA MET A 210 31.77 53.94 55.21
C MET A 210 31.42 55.22 55.97
N GLU A 211 30.22 55.77 55.77
CA GLU A 211 29.76 56.95 56.50
C GLU A 211 29.65 56.67 58.00
N SER A 212 29.09 55.52 58.39
CA SER A 212 29.00 55.12 59.80
C SER A 212 30.38 55.00 60.46
N VAL A 213 31.37 54.42 59.77
CA VAL A 213 32.75 54.32 60.27
C VAL A 213 33.38 55.71 60.42
N GLU A 214 33.17 56.62 59.48
CA GLU A 214 33.68 58.00 59.57
C GLU A 214 33.01 58.77 60.72
N GLN A 215 31.70 58.65 60.89
CA GLN A 215 30.98 59.25 62.01
C GLN A 215 31.48 58.72 63.36
N GLU A 216 31.72 57.41 63.48
CA GLU A 216 32.32 56.81 64.67
C GLU A 216 33.76 57.30 64.91
N ARG A 217 34.56 57.47 63.85
CA ARG A 217 35.92 58.04 63.94
C ARG A 217 35.87 59.46 64.50
N ILE A 218 35.04 60.32 63.92
CA ILE A 218 34.84 61.71 64.38
C ILE A 218 34.31 61.73 65.82
N ARG A 219 33.38 60.85 66.18
CA ARG A 219 32.84 60.74 67.55
C ARG A 219 33.94 60.37 68.54
N ARG A 220 34.80 59.41 68.20
CA ARG A 220 35.96 59.02 69.02
C ARG A 220 36.97 60.13 69.13
N GLU A 221 37.27 60.84 68.05
CA GLU A 221 38.19 61.97 68.05
C GLU A 221 37.68 63.10 68.96
N ARG A 222 36.39 63.47 68.85
CA ARG A 222 35.77 64.44 69.77
C ARG A 222 35.81 63.99 71.23
N ALA A 223 35.56 62.72 71.52
CA ALA A 223 35.63 62.17 72.86
C ALA A 223 37.07 62.18 73.42
N LEU A 224 38.06 61.87 72.58
CA LEU A 224 39.48 61.96 72.93
C LEU A 224 39.90 63.41 73.17
N GLU A 225 39.46 64.35 72.35
CA GLU A 225 39.71 65.77 72.56
C GLU A 225 39.07 66.29 73.85
N GLN A 226 37.82 65.93 74.13
CA GLN A 226 37.15 66.28 75.40
C GLN A 226 37.96 65.75 76.58
N ARG A 227 38.35 64.48 76.54
CA ARG A 227 39.17 63.88 77.61
C ARG A 227 40.55 64.52 77.73
N ARG A 228 41.17 64.94 76.62
CA ARG A 228 42.43 65.72 76.64
C ARG A 228 42.23 67.06 77.34
N ARG A 229 41.15 67.79 77.02
CA ARG A 229 40.80 69.05 77.70
C ARG A 229 40.56 68.83 79.20
N ASP A 230 39.84 67.78 79.58
CA ASP A 230 39.59 67.45 80.98
C ASP A 230 40.89 67.14 81.73
N VAL A 231 41.80 66.38 81.11
CA VAL A 231 43.13 66.09 81.67
C VAL A 231 43.98 67.36 81.79
N GLU A 232 43.96 68.22 80.76
CA GLU A 232 44.67 69.50 80.78
C GLU A 232 44.16 70.41 81.90
N GLN A 233 42.84 70.51 82.10
CA GLN A 233 42.24 71.22 83.24
C GLN A 233 42.64 70.62 84.59
N LEU A 234 42.67 69.28 84.71
CA LEU A 234 43.13 68.62 85.93
C LEU A 234 44.62 68.88 86.20
N MET A 235 45.46 68.89 85.16
CA MET A 235 46.87 69.23 85.28
C MET A 235 47.06 70.68 85.70
N GLU A 236 46.33 71.63 85.11
CA GLU A 236 46.36 73.04 85.53
C GLU A 236 45.95 73.19 87.00
N LEU A 237 44.89 72.50 87.42
CA LEU A 237 44.48 72.48 88.83
C LEU A 237 45.56 71.85 89.71
N GLU A 238 46.14 70.72 89.31
CA GLU A 238 47.22 70.04 90.03
C GLU A 238 48.46 70.92 90.15
N ASP A 239 48.83 71.67 89.12
CA ASP A 239 49.95 72.62 89.15
C ASP A 239 49.64 73.79 90.11
N VAL A 240 48.43 74.34 90.10
CA VAL A 240 47.99 75.32 91.10
C VAL A 240 48.01 74.73 92.52
N TYR A 241 47.62 73.46 92.69
CA TYR A 241 47.71 72.76 93.97
C TYR A 241 49.16 72.54 94.38
N LYS A 242 50.06 72.15 93.48
CA LYS A 242 51.50 71.98 93.71
C LYS A 242 52.13 73.30 94.10
N ASP A 243 51.87 74.39 93.39
CA ASP A 243 52.35 75.74 93.76
C ASP A 243 51.89 76.12 95.18
N ARG A 244 50.62 75.86 95.51
CA ARG A 244 50.07 76.09 96.85
C ARG A 244 50.67 75.15 97.90
N GLU A 245 50.99 73.92 97.51
CA GLU A 245 51.59 72.92 98.38
C GLU A 245 53.09 73.14 98.55
N GLU A 246 53.82 73.68 97.58
CA GLU A 246 55.21 74.11 97.70
C GLU A 246 55.31 75.31 98.64
N VAL A 247 54.37 76.25 98.59
CA VAL A 247 54.22 77.31 99.60
C VAL A 247 53.94 76.71 100.98
N ARG A 248 53.10 75.67 101.07
CA ARG A 248 52.84 74.96 102.34
C ARG A 248 54.00 74.07 102.79
N LYS A 249 54.77 73.46 101.89
CA LYS A 249 55.95 72.60 102.16
C LYS A 249 57.14 73.46 102.54
N ASN A 250 57.32 74.65 101.97
CA ASN A 250 58.25 75.65 102.49
C ASN A 250 57.83 76.11 103.91
N ALA A 251 56.54 76.16 104.21
CA ALA A 251 56.04 76.40 105.58
C ALA A 251 56.11 75.14 106.49
N HIS A 252 56.00 73.93 105.95
CA HIS A 252 56.02 72.66 106.67
C HIS A 252 57.43 72.06 106.83
N LEU A 253 58.42 72.41 106.01
CA LEU A 253 59.84 72.07 106.21
C LEU A 253 60.39 72.73 107.48
N ILE A 254 59.73 73.79 107.96
CA ILE A 254 59.97 74.38 109.29
C ILE A 254 59.29 73.57 110.41
N ARG A 255 58.27 72.75 110.09
CA ARG A 255 57.41 72.04 111.06
C ARG A 255 57.58 70.51 111.09
N ALA A 256 58.16 69.91 110.06
CA ALA A 256 58.32 68.47 109.86
C ALA A 256 59.76 68.00 110.16
N ALA A 257 60.47 68.70 111.04
CA ALA A 257 61.66 68.18 111.72
C ALA A 257 61.31 67.22 112.89
N ASN A 258 60.03 67.00 113.18
CA ASN A 258 59.57 66.09 114.22
C ASN A 258 58.68 64.98 113.65
N GLU A 259 59.10 63.76 113.98
CA GLU A 259 58.31 62.51 114.07
C GLU A 259 58.35 61.54 112.88
N SER A 260 59.27 60.59 113.08
CA SER A 260 59.44 59.26 112.50
C SER A 260 58.17 58.39 112.65
N ALA A 261 57.73 57.67 111.62
CA ALA A 261 58.09 56.28 111.31
C ALA A 261 57.32 55.19 112.08
N GLN A 262 57.22 54.02 111.42
CA GLN A 262 56.83 52.68 111.92
C GLN A 262 55.31 52.40 111.91
N MET A 263 54.80 51.20 111.59
CA MET A 263 55.37 49.86 111.38
C MET A 263 54.22 48.93 110.91
N ASN A 264 54.54 47.88 110.13
CA ASN A 264 54.13 46.46 110.32
C ASN A 264 52.61 46.07 110.33
N THR A 265 52.13 44.85 110.07
CA THR A 265 52.67 43.48 110.06
C THR A 265 51.66 42.51 109.43
N ALA A 266 52.12 41.29 109.15
CA ALA A 266 51.47 40.20 108.43
C ALA A 266 50.60 39.21 109.26
N ARG A 267 49.91 38.32 108.50
CA ARG A 267 49.46 36.92 108.78
C ARG A 267 48.16 36.70 109.59
N PRO A 268 47.52 35.49 109.58
CA PRO A 268 47.80 34.23 108.86
C PRO A 268 46.57 33.56 108.18
N ALA A 269 46.86 32.45 107.48
CA ALA A 269 45.93 31.59 106.74
C ALA A 269 45.32 30.47 107.60
N GLN A 270 44.02 30.24 107.45
CA GLN A 270 43.31 28.98 107.75
C GLN A 270 41.97 28.98 106.99
N ASN A 271 41.99 28.59 105.71
CA ASN A 271 40.77 28.25 104.93
C ASN A 271 41.08 27.57 103.57
N LEU A 272 42.28 27.00 103.41
CA LEU A 272 42.92 26.88 102.11
C LEU A 272 42.28 25.85 101.15
N GLU A 273 41.59 24.81 101.59
CA GLU A 273 41.04 23.80 100.66
C GLU A 273 39.66 24.15 100.08
N ALA A 274 38.73 24.66 100.88
CA ALA A 274 37.42 25.12 100.40
C ALA A 274 37.55 26.45 99.63
N VAL A 275 38.45 27.33 100.07
CA VAL A 275 38.80 28.55 99.33
C VAL A 275 39.63 28.22 98.10
N SER A 276 40.47 27.17 98.06
CA SER A 276 41.19 26.82 96.82
C SER A 276 40.23 26.31 95.75
N LYS A 277 39.26 25.42 96.05
CA LYS A 277 38.25 25.01 95.05
C LYS A 277 37.34 26.17 94.64
N SER A 278 36.88 26.99 95.60
CA SER A 278 36.08 28.19 95.29
C SER A 278 36.88 29.25 94.52
N SER A 279 38.19 29.38 94.76
CA SER A 279 39.11 30.26 94.05
C SER A 279 39.39 29.72 92.65
N MET A 280 39.57 28.41 92.48
CA MET A 280 39.73 27.79 91.17
C MET A 280 38.47 27.95 90.33
N TYR A 281 37.27 27.71 90.89
CA TYR A 281 36.02 27.98 90.18
C TYR A 281 35.83 29.47 89.91
N LYS A 282 36.18 30.36 90.84
CA LYS A 282 36.15 31.80 90.59
C LYS A 282 37.12 32.23 89.50
N ASP A 283 38.37 31.75 89.50
CA ASP A 283 39.39 32.07 88.51
C ASP A 283 39.04 31.54 87.12
N VAL A 284 38.47 30.33 87.05
CA VAL A 284 37.92 29.78 85.80
C VAL A 284 36.72 30.62 85.36
N MET A 285 35.88 31.08 86.29
CA MET A 285 34.73 31.92 85.98
C MET A 285 35.11 33.33 85.54
N THR A 286 36.14 33.96 86.12
CA THR A 286 36.69 35.23 85.64
C THR A 286 37.33 35.04 84.29
N ARG A 287 38.07 33.96 84.04
CA ARG A 287 38.62 33.67 82.70
C ARG A 287 37.51 33.48 81.66
N ILE A 288 36.42 32.81 82.01
CA ILE A 288 35.25 32.64 81.13
C ILE A 288 34.53 33.99 80.95
N ALA A 289 34.36 34.78 82.02
CA ALA A 289 33.72 36.11 81.96
C ALA A 289 34.55 37.11 81.14
N ASP A 290 35.87 37.06 81.23
CA ASP A 290 36.81 37.89 80.46
C ASP A 290 36.82 37.46 78.98
N ALA A 291 36.76 36.16 78.69
CA ALA A 291 36.70 35.64 77.33
C ALA A 291 35.32 35.81 76.66
N THR A 292 34.24 35.83 77.44
CA THR A 292 32.86 35.96 76.94
C THR A 292 32.29 37.37 77.06
N GLY A 293 32.93 38.27 77.83
CA GLY A 293 32.54 39.66 78.04
C GLY A 293 31.26 39.86 78.88
N VAL A 294 30.81 38.83 79.61
CA VAL A 294 29.52 38.83 80.33
C VAL A 294 29.75 38.85 81.84
N GLN A 295 29.14 39.82 82.54
CA GLN A 295 29.38 40.08 83.97
C GLN A 295 28.51 39.24 84.92
N SER A 296 27.46 38.58 84.42
CA SER A 296 26.50 37.80 85.22
C SER A 296 26.57 36.30 84.95
N VAL A 297 26.67 35.51 86.02
CA VAL A 297 26.74 34.04 85.98
C VAL A 297 25.52 33.43 85.27
N ASP A 298 24.33 33.96 85.52
CA ASP A 298 23.08 33.44 84.93
C ASP A 298 22.95 33.78 83.43
N GLU A 299 23.64 34.81 82.97
CA GLU A 299 23.70 35.16 81.55
C GLU A 299 24.74 34.28 80.82
N ILE A 300 25.84 33.92 81.48
CA ILE A 300 26.82 32.94 80.98
C ILE A 300 26.16 31.57 80.82
N VAL A 301 25.39 31.11 81.82
CA VAL A 301 24.68 29.82 81.75
C VAL A 301 23.64 29.81 80.64
N ARG A 302 22.84 30.87 80.49
CA ARG A 302 21.87 30.96 79.38
C ARG A 302 22.54 30.97 78.02
N LYS A 303 23.59 31.77 77.81
CA LYS A 303 24.32 31.79 76.53
C LYS A 303 25.04 30.48 76.25
N LEU A 304 25.54 29.78 77.27
CA LEU A 304 26.11 28.44 77.12
C LEU A 304 25.04 27.43 76.73
N GLN A 305 23.86 27.45 77.37
CA GLN A 305 22.75 26.57 76.99
C GLN A 305 22.25 26.85 75.57
N THR A 306 22.11 28.12 75.17
CA THR A 306 21.74 28.45 73.79
C THR A 306 22.84 28.04 72.81
N ARG A 307 24.12 28.18 73.17
CA ARG A 307 25.25 27.70 72.35
C ARG A 307 25.29 26.19 72.24
N GLU A 308 25.03 25.46 73.33
CA GLU A 308 24.92 24.00 73.33
C GLU A 308 23.75 23.54 72.48
N GLN A 309 22.60 24.23 72.54
CA GLN A 309 21.46 23.96 71.66
C GLN A 309 21.82 24.22 70.18
N THR A 310 22.41 25.38 69.86
CA THR A 310 22.85 25.67 68.48
C THR A 310 23.92 24.70 68.00
N LYS A 311 24.80 24.22 68.88
CA LYS A 311 25.82 23.22 68.57
C LYS A 311 25.16 21.87 68.29
N ALA A 312 24.21 21.44 69.12
CA ALA A 312 23.46 20.21 68.90
C ALA A 312 22.65 20.28 67.59
N ASP A 313 22.06 21.42 67.25
CA ASP A 313 21.36 21.63 65.98
C ASP A 313 22.31 21.60 64.78
N LEU A 314 23.50 22.19 64.89
CA LEU A 314 24.54 22.14 63.86
C LEU A 314 25.11 20.72 63.71
N GLU A 315 25.33 19.99 64.80
CA GLU A 315 25.77 18.60 64.78
C GLU A 315 24.69 17.69 64.15
N ARG A 316 23.41 17.94 64.43
CA ARG A 316 22.29 17.25 63.78
C ARG A 316 22.25 17.57 62.29
N MET A 317 22.33 18.85 61.89
CA MET A 317 22.35 19.25 60.48
C MET A 317 23.58 18.70 59.75
N ALA A 318 24.74 18.66 60.39
CA ALA A 318 25.96 18.05 59.84
C ALA A 318 25.81 16.53 59.68
N SER A 319 25.20 15.85 60.66
CA SER A 319 24.90 14.42 60.57
C SER A 319 23.88 14.10 59.48
N GLU A 320 22.84 14.94 59.31
CA GLU A 320 21.84 14.81 58.25
C GLU A 320 22.46 15.08 56.87
N ALA A 321 23.30 16.11 56.76
CA ALA A 321 24.05 16.39 55.53
C ALA A 321 25.01 15.25 55.18
N GLN A 322 25.72 14.69 56.16
CA GLN A 322 26.58 13.54 55.95
C GLN A 322 25.78 12.30 55.52
N SER A 323 24.66 12.01 56.17
CA SER A 323 23.77 10.92 55.76
C SER A 323 23.22 11.11 54.35
N ASN A 324 22.92 12.34 53.94
CA ASN A 324 22.47 12.65 52.59
C ASN A 324 23.59 12.50 51.55
N ILE A 325 24.82 12.90 51.89
CA ILE A 325 26.00 12.68 51.05
C ILE A 325 26.23 11.17 50.87
N ASP A 326 26.11 10.38 51.94
CA ASP A 326 26.29 8.92 51.88
C ASP A 326 25.15 8.23 51.10
N ALA A 327 23.91 8.73 51.20
CA ALA A 327 22.80 8.25 50.39
C ALA A 327 22.97 8.60 48.91
N LEU A 328 23.36 9.84 48.60
CA LEU A 328 23.62 10.29 47.23
C LEU A 328 24.84 9.58 46.62
N SER A 329 25.90 9.32 47.40
CA SER A 329 27.06 8.57 46.93
C SER A 329 26.69 7.12 46.65
N SER A 330 25.89 6.48 47.51
CA SER A 330 25.34 5.13 47.27
C SER A 330 24.47 5.09 46.01
N GLN A 331 23.61 6.08 45.77
CA GLN A 331 22.84 6.19 44.53
C GLN A 331 23.73 6.41 43.31
N CYS A 332 24.79 7.20 43.44
CA CYS A 332 25.76 7.40 42.36
C CYS A 332 26.54 6.12 42.04
N GLU A 333 26.93 5.35 43.06
CA GLU A 333 27.54 4.02 42.89
C GLU A 333 26.57 3.03 42.26
N GLU A 334 25.29 3.04 42.66
CA GLU A 334 24.27 2.18 42.07
C GLU A 334 24.02 2.54 40.59
N ILE A 335 23.98 3.83 40.25
CA ILE A 335 23.85 4.28 38.85
C ILE A 335 25.12 3.95 38.07
N ARG A 336 26.31 4.09 38.65
CA ARG A 336 27.58 3.67 38.03
C ARG A 336 27.60 2.17 37.79
N HIS A 337 27.16 1.35 38.74
CA HIS A 337 27.05 -0.09 38.58
C HIS A 337 26.04 -0.45 37.49
N LYS A 338 24.86 0.18 37.45
CA LYS A 338 23.89 0.02 36.35
C LYS A 338 24.47 0.42 34.99
N LEU A 339 25.31 1.44 34.95
CA LEU A 339 25.98 1.90 33.74
C LEU A 339 27.14 0.98 33.33
N GLU A 340 27.87 0.40 34.28
CA GLU A 340 28.88 -0.64 34.04
C GLU A 340 28.21 -1.94 33.57
N ASP A 341 27.11 -2.36 34.19
CA ASP A 341 26.27 -3.46 33.75
C ASP A 341 25.74 -3.22 32.34
N ALA A 342 25.25 -2.01 32.03
CA ALA A 342 24.81 -1.67 30.68
C ALA A 342 25.96 -1.66 29.66
N LYS A 343 27.15 -1.21 30.05
CA LYS A 343 28.35 -1.22 29.20
C LYS A 343 28.87 -2.64 28.94
N PHE A 344 28.99 -3.47 29.97
CA PHE A 344 29.42 -4.87 29.84
C PHE A 344 28.33 -5.77 29.25
N SER A 345 27.05 -5.48 29.50
CA SER A 345 25.91 -6.11 28.80
C SER A 345 25.83 -5.69 27.32
N GLY A 346 26.39 -4.54 26.96
CA GLY A 346 26.49 -4.08 25.57
C GLY A 346 27.44 -4.93 24.73
N GLU A 347 28.48 -5.50 25.35
CA GLU A 347 29.52 -6.24 24.61
C GLU A 347 29.30 -7.76 24.58
N SER A 348 28.50 -8.32 25.51
CA SER A 348 28.20 -9.77 25.56
C SER A 348 26.75 -10.16 25.18
N GLY A 349 25.89 -9.21 24.81
CA GLY A 349 24.43 -9.43 24.65
C GLY A 349 23.81 -9.05 23.30
N ALA A 350 24.61 -8.76 22.25
CA ALA A 350 24.12 -8.24 20.97
C ALA A 350 22.89 -8.94 20.35
N PRO A 351 22.72 -10.29 20.39
CA PRO A 351 21.53 -10.93 19.85
C PRO A 351 20.30 -10.86 20.78
N SER A 352 20.49 -10.74 22.11
CA SER A 352 19.38 -10.59 23.06
C SER A 352 18.83 -9.17 23.07
N MET A 353 19.71 -8.17 22.95
CA MET A 353 19.30 -6.77 22.90
C MET A 353 18.52 -6.44 21.61
N ARG A 354 18.93 -7.00 20.47
CA ARG A 354 18.15 -6.90 19.22
C ARG A 354 16.76 -7.49 19.36
N ARG A 355 16.61 -8.67 19.97
CA ARG A 355 15.29 -9.27 20.21
C ARG A 355 14.41 -8.43 21.13
N THR A 356 14.98 -7.88 22.21
CA THR A 356 14.21 -6.99 23.10
C THR A 356 13.84 -5.67 22.41
N ILE A 357 14.70 -5.15 21.53
CA ILE A 357 14.41 -3.96 20.73
C ILE A 357 13.29 -4.28 19.72
N GLU A 358 13.38 -5.38 18.98
CA GLU A 358 12.34 -5.83 18.04
C GLU A 358 10.99 -6.08 18.75
N GLU A 359 11.01 -6.63 19.98
CA GLU A 359 9.80 -6.79 20.79
C GLU A 359 9.22 -5.45 21.26
N VAL A 360 10.06 -4.49 21.64
CA VAL A 360 9.62 -3.14 22.04
C VAL A 360 9.09 -2.37 20.82
N GLU A 361 9.76 -2.46 19.68
CA GLU A 361 9.32 -1.86 18.42
C GLU A 361 7.97 -2.45 17.97
N SER A 362 7.81 -3.77 18.07
CA SER A 362 6.53 -4.45 17.80
C SER A 362 5.42 -3.98 18.75
N ARG A 363 5.71 -3.83 20.05
CA ARG A 363 4.74 -3.28 21.03
C ARG A 363 4.39 -1.83 20.73
N ILE A 364 5.34 -1.01 20.30
CA ILE A 364 5.10 0.39 19.90
C ILE A 364 4.24 0.44 18.65
N ALA A 365 4.52 -0.39 17.64
CA ALA A 365 3.72 -0.47 16.42
C ALA A 365 2.27 -0.89 16.73
N GLN A 366 2.07 -1.91 17.58
CA GLN A 366 0.74 -2.32 18.03
C GLN A 366 0.02 -1.23 18.83
N ALA A 367 0.74 -0.50 19.69
CA ALA A 367 0.17 0.61 20.45
C ALA A 367 -0.26 1.77 19.54
N ARG A 368 0.55 2.10 18.52
CA ARG A 368 0.20 3.10 17.49
C ARG A 368 -1.04 2.70 16.70
N GLN A 369 -1.10 1.46 16.20
CA GLN A 369 -2.28 0.96 15.50
C GLN A 369 -3.55 1.00 16.36
N LYS A 370 -3.44 0.66 17.65
CA LYS A 370 -4.56 0.80 18.61
C LYS A 370 -4.95 2.27 18.82
N ALA A 371 -3.99 3.18 18.90
CA ALA A 371 -4.26 4.61 19.02
C ALA A 371 -4.92 5.18 17.76
N ASP A 372 -4.49 4.76 16.57
CA ASP A 372 -5.06 5.20 15.29
C ASP A 372 -6.50 4.71 15.13
N THR A 373 -6.77 3.42 15.40
CA THR A 373 -8.14 2.88 15.37
C THR A 373 -9.05 3.54 16.41
N ALA A 374 -8.54 3.88 17.60
CA ALA A 374 -9.29 4.65 18.59
C ALA A 374 -9.53 6.10 18.15
N ARG A 375 -8.55 6.73 17.47
CA ARG A 375 -8.67 8.07 16.91
C ARG A 375 -9.72 8.12 15.80
N ASP A 376 -9.75 7.13 14.92
CA ASP A 376 -10.73 7.05 13.83
C ASP A 376 -12.14 6.76 14.36
N ARG A 377 -12.29 5.90 15.37
CA ARG A 377 -13.57 5.75 16.10
C ARG A 377 -14.02 7.07 16.72
N ASN A 378 -13.12 7.81 17.36
CA ASN A 378 -13.45 9.11 17.93
C ASN A 378 -13.79 10.16 16.87
N LYS A 379 -13.15 10.15 15.70
CA LYS A 379 -13.54 11.01 14.57
C LYS A 379 -14.96 10.67 14.10
N ALA A 380 -15.28 9.38 13.94
CA ALA A 380 -16.62 8.94 13.54
C ALA A 380 -17.69 9.35 14.57
N VAL A 381 -17.41 9.15 15.87
CA VAL A 381 -18.33 9.59 16.95
C VAL A 381 -18.50 11.11 16.97
N LYS A 382 -17.42 11.88 16.73
CA LYS A 382 -17.50 13.34 16.64
C LYS A 382 -18.32 13.79 15.43
N ALA A 383 -18.14 13.17 14.26
CA ALA A 383 -18.94 13.45 13.08
C ALA A 383 -20.43 13.18 13.36
N LEU A 384 -20.75 12.01 13.91
CA LEU A 384 -22.12 11.67 14.31
C LEU A 384 -22.69 12.67 15.34
N SER A 385 -21.89 13.13 16.29
CA SER A 385 -22.31 14.14 17.26
C SER A 385 -22.59 15.50 16.61
N VAL A 386 -21.85 15.87 15.57
CA VAL A 386 -22.10 17.09 14.78
C VAL A 386 -23.41 16.94 14.01
N ASP A 387 -23.64 15.79 13.37
CA ASP A 387 -24.89 15.51 12.64
C ASP A 387 -26.11 15.52 13.57
N ILE A 388 -25.98 14.91 14.75
CA ILE A 388 -27.02 14.96 15.79
C ILE A 388 -27.26 16.39 16.25
N SER A 389 -26.21 17.19 16.47
CA SER A 389 -26.34 18.59 16.88
C SER A 389 -27.03 19.43 15.79
N ALA A 390 -26.65 19.25 14.54
CA ALA A 390 -27.28 19.90 13.39
C ALA A 390 -28.76 19.48 13.24
N GLY A 391 -29.07 18.20 13.45
CA GLY A 391 -30.45 17.70 13.48
C GLY A 391 -31.26 18.31 14.63
N VAL A 392 -30.69 18.41 15.83
CA VAL A 392 -31.31 19.08 16.98
C VAL A 392 -31.52 20.57 16.71
N ASP A 393 -30.57 21.26 16.09
CA ASP A 393 -30.70 22.67 15.72
C ASP A 393 -31.76 22.89 14.64
N HIS A 394 -31.88 21.99 13.66
CA HIS A 394 -32.94 22.01 12.66
C HIS A 394 -34.32 21.83 13.32
N LEU A 395 -34.45 20.84 14.20
CA LEU A 395 -35.66 20.62 14.99
C LEU A 395 -35.98 21.83 15.89
N ALA A 396 -34.99 22.42 16.56
CA ALA A 396 -35.16 23.63 17.35
C ALA A 396 -35.62 24.83 16.49
N GLY A 397 -35.15 24.92 15.24
CA GLY A 397 -35.59 25.89 14.23
C GLY A 397 -37.05 25.71 13.82
N LEU A 398 -37.49 24.48 13.56
CA LEU A 398 -38.89 24.15 13.25
C LEU A 398 -39.82 24.51 14.42
N VAL A 399 -39.37 24.30 15.65
CA VAL A 399 -40.14 24.59 16.87
C VAL A 399 -39.92 26.04 17.34
N ARG A 400 -39.24 26.90 16.57
CA ARG A 400 -38.98 28.31 16.93
C ARG A 400 -40.27 29.10 17.18
N ASN A 401 -41.34 28.76 16.46
CA ASN A 401 -42.63 29.48 16.49
C ASN A 401 -43.66 28.92 17.49
N VAL A 402 -43.31 27.90 18.29
CA VAL A 402 -44.20 27.34 19.31
C VAL A 402 -44.00 28.07 20.65
N ARG A 403 -45.11 28.56 21.22
CA ARG A 403 -45.14 29.32 22.48
C ARG A 403 -44.86 28.39 23.66
N VAL A 404 -43.80 28.68 24.40
CA VAL A 404 -43.35 27.89 25.57
C VAL A 404 -44.31 28.12 26.75
N PRO A 405 -44.78 27.06 27.45
CA PRO A 405 -45.43 27.18 28.74
C PRO A 405 -44.39 27.55 29.82
N GLU A 406 -44.64 28.57 30.62
CA GLU A 406 -43.79 28.92 31.76
C GLU A 406 -43.86 27.83 32.83
N GLY A 407 -42.71 27.19 33.16
CA GLY A 407 -42.56 26.44 34.42
C GLY A 407 -41.85 25.08 34.42
N VAL A 408 -41.24 24.60 33.33
CA VAL A 408 -40.57 23.27 33.33
C VAL A 408 -39.05 23.43 33.29
N GLU A 409 -38.35 23.01 34.36
CA GLU A 409 -36.89 22.85 34.35
C GLU A 409 -36.53 21.45 33.84
N VAL A 410 -35.73 21.38 32.77
CA VAL A 410 -35.15 20.14 32.25
C VAL A 410 -33.63 20.23 32.36
N ASP A 411 -33.00 19.22 32.97
CA ASP A 411 -31.54 19.15 33.06
C ASP A 411 -30.93 18.57 31.78
N GLY A 412 -29.99 19.30 31.20
CA GLY A 412 -29.25 18.93 30.01
C GLY A 412 -28.17 19.95 29.70
N ASP A 413 -26.95 19.49 29.44
CA ASP A 413 -25.75 20.33 29.30
C ASP A 413 -25.70 21.14 27.99
N ILE A 414 -26.63 20.89 27.06
CA ILE A 414 -26.71 21.56 25.76
C ILE A 414 -27.96 22.47 25.73
N PRO A 415 -27.79 23.82 25.67
CA PRO A 415 -28.90 24.78 25.73
C PRO A 415 -29.97 24.60 24.65
N SER A 416 -29.59 24.17 23.44
CA SER A 416 -30.53 23.90 22.34
C SER A 416 -31.43 22.69 22.60
N LEU A 417 -30.88 21.63 23.22
CA LEU A 417 -31.64 20.43 23.60
C LEU A 417 -32.65 20.71 24.72
N LYS A 418 -32.26 21.53 25.71
CA LYS A 418 -33.15 21.99 26.79
C LYS A 418 -34.32 22.81 26.25
N LEU A 419 -34.06 23.72 25.31
CA LEU A 419 -35.09 24.53 24.65
C LEU A 419 -36.05 23.69 23.80
N PHE A 420 -35.54 22.68 23.11
CA PHE A 420 -36.33 21.75 22.32
C PHE A 420 -37.27 20.91 23.19
N ALA A 421 -36.77 20.34 24.30
CA ALA A 421 -37.56 19.53 25.23
C ALA A 421 -38.73 20.32 25.85
N LEU A 422 -38.49 21.55 26.32
CA LEU A 422 -39.54 22.43 26.84
C LEU A 422 -40.64 22.72 25.82
N LYS A 423 -40.24 22.94 24.56
CA LYS A 423 -41.20 23.28 23.50
C LYS A 423 -42.03 22.09 23.06
N ILE A 424 -41.46 20.89 22.99
CA ILE A 424 -42.23 19.66 22.75
C ILE A 424 -43.24 19.43 23.89
N ALA A 425 -42.86 19.64 25.15
CA ALA A 425 -43.81 19.55 26.26
C ALA A 425 -44.99 20.53 26.08
N GLY A 426 -44.73 21.74 25.58
CA GLY A 426 -45.78 22.70 25.20
C GLY A 426 -46.67 22.23 24.04
N ILE A 427 -46.12 21.56 23.02
CA ILE A 427 -46.91 20.93 21.95
C ILE A 427 -47.78 19.80 22.52
N CYS A 428 -47.25 18.96 23.40
CA CYS A 428 -47.99 17.87 24.04
C CYS A 428 -49.14 18.40 24.91
N GLU A 429 -48.95 19.51 25.63
CA GLU A 429 -50.04 20.20 26.33
C GLU A 429 -51.07 20.80 25.36
N PHE A 430 -50.63 21.41 24.27
CA PHE A 430 -51.54 21.96 23.26
C PHE A 430 -52.34 20.85 22.59
N MET A 431 -51.71 19.73 22.25
CA MET A 431 -52.35 18.52 21.71
C MET A 431 -53.28 17.86 22.73
N SER A 432 -52.93 17.86 24.02
CA SER A 432 -53.82 17.38 25.09
C SER A 432 -55.04 18.29 25.25
N LYS A 433 -54.86 19.61 25.15
CA LYS A 433 -55.97 20.60 25.13
C LYS A 433 -56.80 20.50 23.85
N TYR A 434 -56.18 20.17 22.71
CA TYR A 434 -56.83 19.96 21.43
C TYR A 434 -57.61 18.64 21.39
N HIS A 435 -57.09 17.57 22.01
CA HIS A 435 -57.81 16.32 22.25
C HIS A 435 -58.95 16.52 23.25
N ALA A 436 -58.75 17.30 24.33
CA ALA A 436 -59.83 17.63 25.26
C ALA A 436 -60.94 18.50 24.63
N ALA A 437 -60.65 19.21 23.54
CA ALA A 437 -61.61 20.03 22.80
C ALA A 437 -62.33 19.28 21.66
N LYS A 438 -61.95 18.02 21.37
CA LYS A 438 -62.71 17.11 20.51
C LYS A 438 -63.36 16.05 21.41
N PRO A 439 -64.69 16.00 21.53
CA PRO A 439 -65.33 14.89 22.22
C PRO A 439 -65.09 13.60 21.45
N GLU A 440 -64.79 12.56 22.21
CA GLU A 440 -64.48 11.19 21.80
C GLU A 440 -65.54 10.63 20.83
N GLU A 441 -65.09 10.07 19.69
CA GLU A 441 -65.75 8.88 19.16
C GLU A 441 -65.00 7.69 19.74
N GLU A 442 -65.64 7.05 20.71
CA GLU A 442 -65.28 5.77 21.28
C GLU A 442 -65.28 4.69 20.19
N THR A 443 -64.19 3.94 20.08
CA THR A 443 -64.29 2.49 19.91
C THR A 443 -63.29 1.82 20.83
N THR A 444 -63.82 1.41 21.97
CA THR A 444 -63.34 0.32 22.82
C THR A 444 -63.00 -0.92 22.00
N GLU A 445 -61.84 -1.53 22.23
CA GLU A 445 -61.72 -3.00 22.33
C GLU A 445 -60.36 -3.38 22.94
N ASP A 446 -60.45 -3.86 24.17
CA ASP A 446 -59.68 -4.92 24.84
C ASP A 446 -58.15 -4.82 25.04
N ILE A 447 -57.82 -4.59 26.32
CA ILE A 447 -56.53 -4.90 26.94
C ILE A 447 -56.57 -6.35 27.44
N ALA A 448 -55.56 -7.15 27.07
CA ALA A 448 -55.03 -8.22 27.92
C ALA A 448 -53.50 -8.32 27.77
N PRO A 449 -52.71 -8.41 28.87
CA PRO A 449 -51.25 -8.36 28.85
C PRO A 449 -50.61 -9.75 28.90
N LEU A 450 -49.52 -9.97 28.17
CA LEU A 450 -48.62 -11.13 28.29
C LEU A 450 -47.19 -10.63 28.03
N ALA A 451 -46.38 -10.46 29.07
CA ALA A 451 -45.54 -11.47 29.73
C ALA A 451 -44.18 -11.62 29.05
N LEU A 452 -43.16 -11.26 29.83
CA LEU A 452 -41.75 -11.58 29.67
C LEU A 452 -41.56 -13.08 29.43
N ASP A 453 -40.65 -13.43 28.54
CA ASP A 453 -39.85 -14.66 28.72
C ASP A 453 -38.41 -14.42 28.28
N ASP A 454 -37.51 -14.56 29.26
CA ASP A 454 -36.09 -14.78 29.10
C ASP A 454 -35.87 -16.20 28.56
N SER A 455 -35.06 -16.35 27.51
CA SER A 455 -34.18 -17.51 27.43
C SER A 455 -33.03 -17.25 26.48
N ALA A 456 -31.84 -17.16 27.08
CA ALA A 456 -30.59 -17.51 26.43
C ALA A 456 -30.68 -18.91 25.84
N ASP A 457 -30.13 -19.11 24.63
CA ASP A 457 -29.11 -20.15 24.50
C ASP A 457 -28.18 -19.95 23.29
N SER A 458 -26.93 -20.29 23.55
CA SER A 458 -25.82 -20.34 22.63
C SER A 458 -25.91 -21.54 21.69
N SER A 459 -25.46 -21.39 20.45
CA SER A 459 -24.42 -22.26 19.83
C SER A 459 -24.29 -21.89 18.36
N GLY A 460 -23.04 -21.80 17.90
CA GLY A 460 -22.70 -21.27 16.59
C GLY A 460 -23.05 -22.17 15.41
N ASN A 461 -22.87 -21.59 14.23
CA ASN A 461 -22.22 -22.29 13.14
C ASN A 461 -21.54 -21.25 12.23
N GLU A 462 -20.24 -21.46 12.03
CA GLU A 462 -19.45 -20.84 10.97
C GLU A 462 -19.88 -21.42 9.63
N ASP A 463 -20.10 -20.58 8.63
CA ASP A 463 -19.44 -20.62 7.31
C ASP A 463 -20.28 -19.98 6.18
N ALA A 464 -19.56 -19.14 5.43
CA ALA A 464 -19.64 -18.88 3.99
C ALA A 464 -20.85 -18.14 3.36
N GLU A 465 -20.55 -16.96 2.83
CA GLU A 465 -21.01 -16.29 1.57
C GLU A 465 -21.34 -14.82 1.83
N ALA A 466 -20.97 -13.83 1.01
CA ALA A 466 -20.14 -13.74 -0.17
C ALA A 466 -19.70 -12.26 -0.26
N ARG A 467 -18.54 -12.04 -0.87
CA ARG A 467 -18.08 -10.73 -1.33
C ARG A 467 -19.04 -10.21 -2.40
N ALA A 468 -19.59 -9.02 -2.20
CA ALA A 468 -20.06 -8.17 -3.29
C ALA A 468 -19.32 -6.84 -3.17
N ILE A 469 -18.45 -6.61 -4.15
CA ILE A 469 -17.86 -5.32 -4.50
C ILE A 469 -18.91 -4.68 -5.42
N GLU A 470 -19.49 -3.56 -5.02
CA GLU A 470 -20.19 -2.67 -5.94
C GLU A 470 -19.38 -1.38 -6.04
N GLU A 471 -18.72 -1.25 -7.19
CA GLU A 471 -18.36 0.01 -7.83
C GLU A 471 -19.65 0.80 -8.08
N GLU A 472 -19.76 2.00 -7.53
CA GLU A 472 -20.55 3.07 -8.14
C GLU A 472 -19.67 4.30 -8.28
N ASP A 473 -19.37 4.57 -9.55
CA ASP A 473 -18.67 5.70 -10.14
C ASP A 473 -19.74 6.64 -10.69
N GLU A 474 -20.07 7.70 -9.95
CA GLU A 474 -20.72 8.93 -10.44
C GLU A 474 -20.19 10.05 -9.51
N GLY A 475 -19.51 11.10 -9.93
CA GLY A 475 -19.52 11.78 -11.22
C GLY A 475 -20.14 13.15 -11.01
N GLU A 476 -19.45 14.10 -10.35
CA GLU A 476 -19.79 15.52 -10.40
C GLU A 476 -18.53 16.36 -10.13
N GLY A 477 -17.96 16.89 -11.22
CA GLY A 477 -16.90 17.87 -11.19
C GLY A 477 -17.50 19.27 -11.10
N GLU A 478 -17.11 20.04 -10.09
CA GLU A 478 -17.31 21.49 -10.09
C GLU A 478 -16.06 22.16 -10.67
N GLU A 479 -16.28 22.80 -11.81
CA GLU A 479 -15.35 23.65 -12.55
C GLU A 479 -15.02 24.90 -11.71
N HIS A 480 -13.74 25.11 -11.42
CA HIS A 480 -13.25 26.39 -10.92
C HIS A 480 -12.53 27.11 -12.07
N ASP A 481 -13.26 28.02 -12.72
CA ASP A 481 -12.71 28.98 -13.67
C ASP A 481 -11.69 29.88 -12.94
N SER A 482 -10.42 29.77 -13.33
CA SER A 482 -9.43 30.82 -13.10
C SER A 482 -8.85 31.23 -14.43
N GLN A 483 -9.33 32.37 -14.93
CA GLN A 483 -8.72 33.14 -16.00
C GLN A 483 -7.23 33.39 -15.67
N PHE A 484 -6.34 32.89 -16.52
CA PHE A 484 -4.94 33.32 -16.56
C PHE A 484 -4.65 33.76 -17.99
N ASP A 485 -4.56 35.09 -18.16
CA ASP A 485 -4.21 35.73 -19.42
C ASP A 485 -2.79 35.33 -19.84
N SER A 486 -2.69 34.80 -21.05
CA SER A 486 -1.42 34.52 -21.73
C SER A 486 -1.06 35.71 -22.63
N GLU A 487 -0.16 36.57 -22.18
CA GLU A 487 0.65 37.40 -23.09
C GLU A 487 1.93 36.62 -23.43
N PHE A 488 1.95 36.13 -24.67
CA PHE A 488 3.08 35.48 -25.32
C PHE A 488 3.80 36.56 -26.14
N GLU A 489 4.93 37.06 -25.63
CA GLU A 489 5.90 37.79 -26.44
C GLU A 489 7.15 36.93 -26.60
N SER A 490 7.36 36.51 -27.85
CA SER A 490 8.54 35.80 -28.32
C SER A 490 9.56 36.81 -28.82
N ASP A 491 10.69 36.96 -28.13
CA ASP A 491 11.87 37.60 -28.71
C ASP A 491 13.02 36.60 -28.80
N HIS A 492 13.31 36.27 -30.05
CA HIS A 492 14.53 35.65 -30.53
C HIS A 492 15.63 36.72 -30.55
N GLU A 493 16.70 36.57 -29.78
CA GLU A 493 17.98 37.17 -30.13
C GLU A 493 19.10 36.12 -30.04
N GLU A 494 19.73 35.90 -31.20
CA GLU A 494 21.00 35.22 -31.38
C GLU A 494 22.12 36.13 -30.84
N GLU A 495 23.01 35.59 -30.01
CA GLU A 495 24.30 36.23 -29.77
C GLU A 495 25.42 35.20 -29.95
N ALA A 496 26.11 35.36 -31.08
CA ALA A 496 27.36 34.69 -31.40
C ALA A 496 28.51 35.47 -30.73
N THR A 497 29.32 34.79 -29.92
CA THR A 497 30.59 35.34 -29.44
C THR A 497 31.75 34.50 -29.96
N GLU A 498 32.47 35.09 -30.91
CA GLU A 498 33.82 34.75 -31.33
C GLU A 498 34.81 35.00 -30.18
N HIS A 499 35.77 34.10 -29.99
CA HIS A 499 37.03 34.41 -29.28
C HIS A 499 38.18 33.59 -29.86
N GLU A 500 38.90 34.18 -30.81
CA GLU A 500 40.37 34.15 -30.88
C GLU A 500 40.87 35.29 -29.94
N GLU A 501 42.05 35.32 -29.31
CA GLU A 501 43.38 34.92 -29.74
C GLU A 501 44.38 35.05 -28.54
N GLU A 502 45.52 34.35 -28.66
CA GLU A 502 46.88 34.59 -28.08
C GLU A 502 47.25 34.28 -26.59
N GLY A 503 48.32 33.48 -26.43
CA GLY A 503 49.02 33.11 -25.18
C GLY A 503 50.08 34.15 -24.73
N PRO A 504 51.30 33.80 -24.23
CA PRO A 504 51.89 32.52 -23.80
C PRO A 504 52.61 32.59 -22.41
N GLY A 505 53.17 31.47 -21.90
CA GLY A 505 54.19 31.47 -20.83
C GLY A 505 54.19 30.23 -19.93
N ALA A 506 55.17 29.33 -20.10
CA ALA A 506 56.32 29.10 -19.19
C ALA A 506 56.04 28.03 -18.11
N GLU A 507 56.61 26.82 -18.28
CA GLU A 507 57.80 26.30 -17.56
C GLU A 507 57.46 25.55 -16.26
N SER A 508 57.59 24.21 -16.29
CA SER A 508 58.29 23.36 -15.31
C SER A 508 57.83 21.91 -15.53
N ASP A 509 58.63 20.95 -16.00
CA ASP A 509 59.80 20.27 -15.40
C ASP A 509 59.42 18.86 -14.88
N GLU A 510 60.32 17.92 -15.20
CA GLU A 510 60.56 16.58 -14.63
C GLU A 510 59.63 15.35 -14.84
N GLY A 511 60.28 14.22 -15.22
CA GLY A 511 59.90 12.84 -14.85
C GLY A 511 59.38 11.95 -16.00
N LYS A 512 60.20 11.35 -16.89
CA LYS A 512 60.99 10.11 -16.75
C LYS A 512 60.16 8.81 -16.51
N ILE A 513 60.47 7.76 -17.32
CA ILE A 513 60.24 6.29 -17.12
C ILE A 513 58.87 5.80 -17.67
N GLU A 514 58.64 4.70 -18.42
CA GLU A 514 59.32 3.44 -18.86
C GLU A 514 58.57 2.94 -20.13
N GLU A 515 59.25 2.45 -21.18
CA GLU A 515 59.29 1.03 -21.63
C GLU A 515 57.99 0.19 -21.51
N SER A 516 57.31 -0.03 -22.65
CA SER A 516 56.95 -1.35 -23.25
C SER A 516 56.08 -1.20 -24.49
#